data_AF-A0A925D1I2-F1
#
_entry.id   AF-A0A925D1I2-F1
#
_cell.length_a   1.000
_cell.length_b   1.000
_cell.length_c   1.000
_cell.angle_alpha   90.00
_cell.angle_beta   90.00
_cell.angle_gamma   90.00
#
_symmetry.space_group_name_H-M   'P 1'
#
loop_
_entity.id
_entity.type
_entity.pdbx_description
1 polymer ?
#
loop_
_entity_poly.entity_id
_entity_poly.type
_entity_poly.pdbx_seq_one_letter_code
_entity_poly.pdbx_strand_id
1 'polypeptide(L)'
;MKKLILFACCFFVLTIATVAQRYGIVDTKYILDKIPEYQEAQKKLDGFSIQWQKEIDDKQGILDKMYRDFEAEQVMLSDELKRKREDELFVREKDLRDLQRKRFGFEGDLFKKRQELVKPIQDRVYNAIQKIAVNRSFDFILDKSEGITVIFADPKLDRSEDVLKELGVK
;
A
#
# COMPACT_ATOMS: atom_id res chain seq x y z
N MET A 1 63.89 25.47 2.59
CA MET A 1 62.92 25.34 3.71
C MET A 1 61.52 25.87 3.36
N LYS A 2 61.37 27.07 2.79
CA LYS A 2 60.03 27.62 2.41
C LYS A 2 59.23 26.73 1.44
N LYS A 3 59.89 26.08 0.47
CA LYS A 3 59.25 25.15 -0.48
C LYS A 3 58.79 23.83 0.16
N LEU A 4 59.48 23.35 1.20
CA LEU A 4 59.11 22.15 1.96
C LEU A 4 57.91 22.43 2.87
N ILE A 5 57.85 23.62 3.48
CA ILE A 5 56.69 24.07 4.26
C ILE A 5 55.46 24.22 3.36
N LEU A 6 55.63 24.78 2.15
CA LEU A 6 54.54 24.90 1.17
C LEU A 6 53.99 23.53 0.72
N PHE A 7 54.88 22.57 0.48
CA PHE A 7 54.49 21.20 0.11
C PHE A 7 53.77 20.46 1.25
N ALA A 8 54.25 20.61 2.49
CA ALA A 8 53.61 20.06 3.68
C ALA A 8 52.22 20.67 3.94
N CYS A 9 52.06 21.98 3.70
CA CYS A 9 50.77 22.66 3.80
C CYS A 9 49.78 22.18 2.73
N CYS A 10 50.23 21.99 1.47
CA CYS A 10 49.40 21.38 0.42
C CYS A 10 48.98 19.94 0.74
N PHE A 11 49.85 19.15 1.38
CA PHE A 11 49.51 17.78 1.78
C PHE A 11 48.49 17.74 2.92
N PHE A 12 48.56 18.70 3.85
CA PHE A 12 47.61 18.83 4.97
C PHE A 12 46.22 19.31 4.51
N VAL A 13 46.15 20.12 3.44
CA VAL A 13 44.88 20.54 2.82
C VAL A 13 44.21 19.39 2.07
N LEU A 14 44.98 18.44 1.50
CA LEU A 14 44.43 17.27 0.81
C LEU A 14 43.74 16.27 1.76
N THR A 15 44.06 16.27 3.06
CA THR A 15 43.52 15.32 4.04
C THR A 15 42.15 15.69 4.63
N ILE A 16 41.55 16.84 4.28
CA ILE A 16 40.40 17.39 5.03
C ILE A 16 39.03 17.10 4.37
N ALA A 17 38.92 16.43 3.22
CA ALA A 17 37.63 16.36 2.51
C ALA A 17 37.22 14.96 2.04
N THR A 18 37.11 14.00 2.97
CA THR A 18 36.28 12.80 2.72
C THR A 18 35.10 12.79 3.71
N VAL A 19 34.01 13.48 3.35
CA VAL A 19 32.71 13.28 4.01
C VAL A 19 32.17 11.95 3.50
N ALA A 20 32.29 10.89 4.30
CA ALA A 20 31.66 9.62 3.98
C ALA A 20 30.13 9.81 4.01
N GLN A 21 29.45 9.47 2.92
CA GLN A 21 27.98 9.52 2.86
C GLN A 21 27.40 8.62 3.94
N ARG A 22 26.50 9.18 4.75
CA ARG A 22 25.85 8.46 5.86
C ARG A 22 24.53 7.92 5.35
N TYR A 23 24.44 6.60 5.20
CA TYR A 23 23.20 5.94 4.80
C TYR A 23 22.63 5.10 5.95
N GLY A 24 21.30 5.05 6.02
CA GLY A 24 20.53 4.19 6.92
C GLY A 24 19.65 3.25 6.12
N ILE A 25 19.26 2.13 6.73
CA ILE A 25 18.35 1.16 6.12
C ILE A 25 17.18 0.95 7.06
N VAL A 26 15.98 0.84 6.51
CA VAL A 26 14.75 0.55 7.27
C VAL A 26 13.96 -0.55 6.59
N ASP A 27 13.16 -1.24 7.38
CA ASP A 27 12.18 -2.21 6.94
C ASP A 27 10.79 -1.65 7.21
N THR A 28 10.22 -0.91 6.26
CA THR A 28 8.91 -0.28 6.47
C THR A 28 7.82 -1.32 6.69
N LYS A 29 7.90 -2.47 6.02
CA LYS A 29 6.97 -3.59 6.24
C LYS A 29 7.03 -4.10 7.68
N TYR A 30 8.23 -4.42 8.18
CA TYR A 30 8.40 -4.84 9.57
C TYR A 30 7.91 -3.79 10.56
N ILE A 31 8.21 -2.51 10.32
CA ILE A 31 7.76 -1.40 11.17
C ILE A 31 6.23 -1.35 11.20
N LEU A 32 5.58 -1.34 10.03
CA LEU A 32 4.12 -1.28 9.92
C LEU A 32 3.46 -2.50 10.58
N ASP A 33 3.99 -3.71 10.38
CA ASP A 33 3.46 -4.94 10.95
C ASP A 33 3.50 -4.95 12.49
N LYS A 34 4.38 -4.16 13.12
CA LYS A 34 4.48 -3.99 14.57
C LYS A 34 3.52 -2.93 15.13
N ILE A 35 2.91 -2.09 14.30
CA ILE A 35 1.98 -1.04 14.73
C ILE A 35 0.58 -1.65 14.93
N PRO A 36 0.01 -1.66 16.15
CA PRO A 36 -1.32 -2.22 16.40
C PRO A 36 -2.43 -1.58 15.53
N GLU A 37 -2.36 -0.26 15.32
CA GLU A 37 -3.33 0.46 14.49
C GLU A 37 -3.28 0.02 13.02
N TYR A 38 -2.11 -0.39 12.52
CA TYR A 38 -1.96 -0.91 11.16
C TYR A 38 -2.62 -2.29 11.03
N GLN A 39 -2.43 -3.15 12.03
CA GLN A 39 -3.09 -4.45 12.07
C GLN A 39 -4.63 -4.31 12.16
N GLU A 40 -5.12 -3.35 12.94
CA GLU A 40 -6.55 -3.05 13.03
C GLU A 40 -7.09 -2.49 11.70
N ALA A 41 -6.36 -1.58 11.06
CA ALA A 41 -6.70 -1.07 9.74
C ALA A 41 -6.79 -2.21 8.70
N GLN A 42 -5.84 -3.15 8.72
CA GLN A 42 -5.89 -4.32 7.84
C GLN A 42 -7.12 -5.19 8.10
N LYS A 43 -7.40 -5.52 9.37
CA LYS A 43 -8.62 -6.28 9.72
C LYS A 43 -9.90 -5.60 9.25
N LYS A 44 -9.97 -4.27 9.35
CA LYS A 44 -11.09 -3.48 8.84
C LYS A 44 -11.21 -3.57 7.32
N LEU A 45 -10.10 -3.46 6.59
CA LEU A 45 -10.06 -3.60 5.13
C LEU A 45 -10.49 -5.00 4.68
N ASP A 46 -9.98 -6.04 5.34
CA ASP A 46 -10.39 -7.42 5.08
C ASP A 46 -11.88 -7.61 5.35
N GLY A 47 -12.39 -7.04 6.45
CA GLY A 47 -13.82 -7.03 6.77
C GLY A 47 -14.67 -6.38 5.68
N PHE A 48 -14.28 -5.20 5.18
CA PHE A 48 -14.98 -4.55 4.07
C PHE A 48 -14.91 -5.39 2.79
N SER A 49 -13.76 -5.99 2.49
CA SER A 49 -13.58 -6.85 1.32
C SER A 49 -14.52 -8.05 1.37
N ILE A 50 -14.57 -8.76 2.51
CA ILE A 50 -15.47 -9.91 2.70
C ILE A 50 -16.93 -9.48 2.60
N GLN A 51 -17.30 -8.37 3.25
CA GLN A 51 -18.68 -7.87 3.22
C GLN A 51 -19.14 -7.53 1.80
N TRP A 52 -18.31 -6.82 1.04
CA TRP A 52 -18.66 -6.44 -0.33
C TRP A 52 -18.59 -7.60 -1.31
N GLN A 53 -17.67 -8.56 -1.11
CA GLN A 53 -17.66 -9.79 -1.90
C GLN A 53 -18.97 -10.56 -1.69
N LYS A 54 -19.41 -10.70 -0.44
CA LYS A 54 -20.71 -11.33 -0.14
C LYS A 54 -21.88 -10.59 -0.80
N GLU A 55 -21.89 -9.26 -0.75
CA GLU A 55 -22.93 -8.45 -1.42
C GLU A 55 -22.99 -8.73 -2.93
N ILE A 56 -21.82 -8.87 -3.58
CA ILE A 56 -21.72 -9.20 -5.01
C ILE A 56 -22.18 -10.63 -5.27
N ASP A 57 -21.73 -11.59 -4.46
CA ASP A 57 -22.07 -13.01 -4.61
C ASP A 57 -23.58 -13.24 -4.45
N ASP A 58 -24.22 -12.58 -3.47
CA ASP A 58 -25.67 -12.65 -3.25
C ASP A 58 -26.44 -12.11 -4.48
N LYS A 59 -25.97 -11.01 -5.08
CA LYS A 59 -26.58 -10.43 -6.29
C LYS A 59 -26.33 -11.27 -7.53
N GLN A 60 -25.14 -11.84 -7.68
CA GLN A 60 -24.82 -12.78 -8.75
C GLN A 60 -25.73 -14.02 -8.67
N GLY A 61 -25.92 -14.58 -7.47
CA GLY A 61 -26.81 -15.74 -7.28
C GLY A 61 -28.26 -15.46 -7.67
N ILE A 62 -28.76 -14.25 -7.40
CA ILE A 62 -30.09 -13.80 -7.86
C ILE A 62 -30.12 -13.71 -9.39
N LEU A 63 -29.10 -13.08 -10.00
CA LEU A 63 -29.01 -12.93 -11.45
C LEU A 63 -28.95 -14.28 -12.16
N ASP A 64 -28.13 -15.21 -11.68
CA ASP A 64 -28.03 -16.57 -12.22
C ASP A 64 -29.37 -17.31 -12.15
N LYS A 65 -30.13 -17.12 -11.06
CA LYS A 65 -31.47 -17.68 -10.95
C LYS A 65 -32.40 -17.07 -12.00
N MET A 66 -32.38 -15.75 -12.17
CA MET A 66 -33.21 -15.06 -13.17
C MET A 66 -32.90 -15.54 -14.59
N TYR A 67 -31.63 -15.78 -14.93
CA TYR A 67 -31.25 -16.36 -16.21
C TYR A 67 -31.81 -17.77 -16.41
N ARG A 68 -31.68 -18.64 -15.40
CA ARG A 68 -32.24 -20.01 -15.48
C ARG A 68 -33.77 -20.00 -15.62
N ASP A 69 -34.45 -19.14 -14.87
CA ASP A 69 -35.91 -19.01 -14.92
C ASP A 69 -36.33 -18.49 -16.31
N PHE A 70 -35.63 -17.48 -16.85
CA PHE A 70 -35.87 -16.98 -18.21
C PHE A 70 -35.63 -18.06 -19.28
N GLU A 71 -34.55 -18.84 -19.18
CA GLU A 71 -34.22 -19.89 -20.14
C GLU A 71 -35.30 -20.98 -20.19
N ALA A 72 -35.90 -21.33 -19.05
CA ALA A 72 -36.98 -22.30 -18.95
C ALA A 72 -38.33 -21.76 -19.46
N GLU A 73 -38.62 -20.48 -19.20
CA GLU A 73 -39.91 -19.85 -19.52
C GLU A 73 -39.98 -19.26 -20.93
N GLN A 74 -38.85 -18.89 -21.56
CA GLN A 74 -38.81 -18.05 -22.77
C GLN A 74 -39.60 -18.59 -23.96
N VAL A 75 -39.78 -19.91 -24.07
CA VAL A 75 -40.54 -20.55 -25.16
C VAL A 75 -42.05 -20.39 -24.99
N MET A 76 -42.52 -20.05 -23.78
CA MET A 76 -43.93 -19.84 -23.44
C MET A 76 -44.30 -18.36 -23.37
N LEU A 77 -43.33 -17.45 -23.44
CA LEU A 77 -43.54 -16.01 -23.33
C LEU A 77 -43.91 -15.41 -24.70
N SER A 78 -44.74 -14.36 -24.68
CA SER A 78 -44.92 -13.49 -25.86
C SER A 78 -43.65 -12.67 -26.12
N ASP A 79 -43.47 -12.19 -27.35
CA ASP A 79 -42.31 -11.37 -27.72
C ASP A 79 -42.14 -10.12 -26.84
N GLU A 80 -43.25 -9.49 -26.45
CA GLU A 80 -43.24 -8.33 -25.55
C GLU A 80 -42.75 -8.70 -24.14
N LEU A 81 -43.23 -9.81 -23.57
CA LEU A 81 -42.81 -10.28 -22.25
C LEU A 81 -41.36 -10.75 -22.27
N LYS A 82 -40.95 -11.42 -23.36
CA LYS A 82 -39.56 -11.86 -23.55
C LYS A 82 -38.61 -10.67 -23.52
N ARG A 83 -38.90 -9.64 -24.32
CA ARG A 83 -38.09 -8.41 -24.36
C ARG A 83 -38.01 -7.72 -23.00
N LYS A 84 -39.13 -7.65 -22.27
CA LYS A 84 -39.15 -7.06 -20.92
C LYS A 84 -38.24 -7.83 -19.94
N ARG A 85 -38.21 -9.16 -20.00
CA ARG A 85 -37.33 -9.99 -19.15
C ARG A 85 -35.86 -9.85 -19.55
N GLU A 86 -35.56 -9.78 -20.85
CA GLU A 86 -34.21 -9.51 -21.36
C GLU A 86 -33.69 -8.15 -20.89
N ASP A 87 -34.52 -7.11 -20.95
CA ASP A 87 -34.18 -5.77 -20.44
C ASP A 87 -33.92 -5.80 -18.93
N GLU A 88 -34.73 -6.53 -18.15
CA GLU A 88 -34.52 -6.68 -16.70
C GLU A 88 -33.19 -7.39 -16.39
N LEU A 89 -32.88 -8.48 -17.09
CA LEU A 89 -31.61 -9.20 -16.96
C LEU A 89 -30.42 -8.29 -17.28
N PHE A 90 -30.50 -7.55 -18.39
CA PHE A 90 -29.45 -6.61 -18.81
C PHE A 90 -29.21 -5.51 -17.76
N VAL A 91 -30.27 -4.92 -17.21
CA VAL A 91 -30.15 -3.91 -16.15
C VAL A 91 -29.47 -4.50 -14.91
N ARG A 92 -29.88 -5.69 -14.47
CA ARG A 92 -29.31 -6.34 -13.28
C ARG A 92 -27.85 -6.75 -13.48
N GLU A 93 -27.49 -7.24 -14.65
CA GLU A 93 -26.10 -7.55 -15.01
C GLU A 93 -25.23 -6.29 -14.99
N LYS A 94 -25.73 -5.20 -15.59
CA LYS A 94 -25.04 -3.91 -15.58
C LYS A 94 -24.84 -3.38 -14.16
N ASP A 95 -25.88 -3.41 -13.33
CA ASP A 95 -25.81 -2.96 -11.94
C ASP A 95 -24.78 -3.75 -11.13
N LEU A 96 -24.70 -5.07 -11.36
CA LEU A 96 -23.72 -5.93 -10.70
C LEU A 96 -22.29 -5.59 -11.13
N ARG A 97 -22.06 -5.41 -12.44
CA ARG A 97 -20.75 -5.01 -12.96
C ARG A 97 -20.32 -3.65 -12.43
N ASP A 98 -21.24 -2.69 -12.40
CA ASP A 98 -20.98 -1.34 -11.89
C ASP A 98 -20.72 -1.36 -10.39
N LEU A 99 -21.42 -2.21 -9.61
CA LEU A 99 -21.14 -2.44 -8.20
C LEU A 99 -19.73 -3.02 -8.01
N GLN A 100 -19.36 -4.08 -8.73
CA GLN A 100 -18.04 -4.69 -8.63
C GLN A 100 -16.92 -3.69 -8.94
N ARG A 101 -17.07 -2.90 -10.01
CA ARG A 101 -16.15 -1.82 -10.35
C ARG A 101 -16.12 -0.73 -9.27
N LYS A 102 -17.25 -0.36 -8.69
CA LYS A 102 -17.32 0.63 -7.61
C LYS A 102 -16.58 0.15 -6.37
N ARG A 103 -16.70 -1.13 -6.00
CA ARG A 103 -16.05 -1.69 -4.80
C ARG A 103 -14.55 -1.95 -5.01
N PHE A 104 -14.21 -2.66 -6.08
CA PHE A 104 -12.88 -3.26 -6.31
C PHE A 104 -12.16 -2.73 -7.55
N GLY A 105 -12.78 -1.84 -8.33
CA GLY A 105 -12.12 -1.23 -9.48
C GLY A 105 -11.01 -0.26 -9.09
N PHE A 106 -10.33 0.28 -10.11
CA PHE A 106 -9.33 1.32 -9.93
C PHE A 106 -9.94 2.53 -9.21
N GLU A 107 -9.28 2.98 -8.14
CA GLU A 107 -9.79 4.02 -7.24
C GLU A 107 -11.20 3.76 -6.67
N GLY A 108 -11.61 2.49 -6.60
CA GLY A 108 -12.86 2.05 -5.99
C GLY A 108 -12.91 2.26 -4.47
N ASP A 109 -14.02 1.86 -3.86
CA ASP A 109 -14.27 2.05 -2.43
C ASP A 109 -13.19 1.37 -1.57
N LEU A 110 -12.69 0.19 -1.95
CA LEU A 110 -11.64 -0.51 -1.21
C LEU A 110 -10.33 0.27 -1.22
N PHE A 111 -9.97 0.82 -2.38
CA PHE A 111 -8.77 1.65 -2.50
C PHE A 111 -8.89 2.93 -1.66
N LYS A 112 -10.04 3.60 -1.70
CA LYS A 112 -10.31 4.78 -0.88
C LYS A 112 -10.26 4.47 0.61
N LYS A 113 -10.85 3.35 1.04
CA LYS A 113 -10.77 2.89 2.44
C LYS A 113 -9.34 2.58 2.85
N ARG A 114 -8.55 1.97 1.97
CA ARG A 114 -7.11 1.74 2.22
C ARG A 114 -6.38 3.06 2.41
N GLN A 115 -6.61 4.05 1.54
CA GLN A 115 -6.02 5.38 1.71
C GLN A 115 -6.46 6.00 3.04
N GLU A 116 -7.75 6.01 3.36
CA GLU A 116 -8.28 6.60 4.60
C GLU A 116 -7.67 5.98 5.87
N LEU A 117 -7.52 4.65 5.90
CA LEU A 117 -7.09 3.93 7.11
C LEU A 117 -5.58 3.77 7.21
N VAL A 118 -4.89 3.51 6.09
CA VAL A 118 -3.47 3.14 6.09
C VAL A 118 -2.57 4.35 5.85
N LYS A 119 -3.00 5.32 5.02
CA LYS A 119 -2.17 6.49 4.68
C LYS A 119 -1.74 7.29 5.91
N PRO A 120 -2.61 7.59 6.90
CA PRO A 120 -2.18 8.33 8.09
C PRO A 120 -1.10 7.60 8.91
N ILE A 121 -1.13 6.26 8.90
CA ILE A 121 -0.15 5.42 9.60
C ILE A 121 1.17 5.43 8.86
N GLN A 122 1.14 5.28 7.54
CA GLN A 122 2.33 5.39 6.69
C GLN A 122 2.98 6.77 6.81
N ASP A 123 2.19 7.84 6.86
CA ASP A 123 2.69 9.21 7.02
C ASP A 123 3.33 9.41 8.40
N ARG A 124 2.79 8.81 9.47
CA ARG A 124 3.44 8.78 10.80
C ARG A 124 4.80 8.09 10.75
N VAL A 125 4.88 6.92 10.10
CA VAL A 125 6.14 6.17 9.94
C VAL A 125 7.15 6.98 9.13
N TYR A 126 6.70 7.57 8.01
CA TYR A 126 7.52 8.43 7.17
C TYR A 126 8.12 9.61 7.95
N ASN A 127 7.29 10.31 8.73
CA ASN A 127 7.75 11.42 9.57
C ASN A 127 8.76 10.97 10.64
N ALA A 128 8.56 9.79 11.23
CA ALA A 128 9.52 9.23 12.19
C ALA A 128 10.86 8.90 11.53
N ILE A 129 10.83 8.31 10.32
CA ILE A 129 12.02 8.03 9.51
C ILE A 129 12.76 9.34 9.20
N GLN A 130 12.05 10.39 8.75
CA GLN A 130 12.64 11.70 8.47
C GLN A 130 13.30 12.31 9.71
N LYS A 131 12.64 12.24 10.87
CA LYS A 131 13.21 12.75 12.12
C LYS A 131 14.50 12.03 12.50
N ILE A 132 14.54 10.71 12.33
CA ILE A 132 15.77 9.91 12.56
C ILE A 132 16.85 10.26 11.54
N ALA A 133 16.48 10.47 10.27
CA ALA A 133 17.40 10.89 9.22
C ALA A 133 18.12 12.18 9.61
N VAL A 134 17.36 13.21 10.00
CA VAL A 134 17.90 14.52 10.41
C VAL A 134 18.73 14.39 11.68
N ASN A 135 18.21 13.75 12.73
CA ASN A 135 18.90 13.62 14.02
C ASN A 135 20.23 12.87 13.92
N ARG A 136 20.34 11.91 13.00
CA ARG A 136 21.56 11.12 12.78
C ARG A 136 22.35 11.57 11.57
N SER A 137 21.97 12.67 10.93
CA SER A 137 22.62 13.23 9.74
C SER A 137 22.81 12.19 8.64
N PHE A 138 21.76 11.40 8.37
CA PHE A 138 21.74 10.50 7.22
C PHE A 138 21.43 11.29 5.95
N ASP A 139 22.24 11.09 4.92
CA ASP A 139 22.03 11.65 3.59
C ASP A 139 20.95 10.86 2.83
N PHE A 140 20.86 9.56 3.09
CA PHE A 140 19.88 8.66 2.48
C PHE A 140 19.37 7.63 3.50
N ILE A 141 18.08 7.30 3.40
CA ILE A 141 17.51 6.11 4.04
C ILE A 141 16.92 5.23 2.94
N LEU A 142 17.36 3.98 2.89
CA LEU A 142 16.87 2.99 1.94
C LEU A 142 15.87 2.07 2.63
N ASP A 143 14.73 1.88 1.99
CA ASP A 143 13.75 0.90 2.41
C ASP A 143 14.08 -0.45 1.75
N LYS A 144 14.30 -1.50 2.55
CA LYS A 144 14.55 -2.85 2.04
C LYS A 144 13.26 -3.65 1.84
N SER A 145 12.11 -3.10 2.23
CA SER A 145 10.83 -3.82 2.17
C SER A 145 10.20 -3.83 0.77
N GLU A 146 10.53 -2.87 -0.11
CA GLU A 146 10.02 -2.83 -1.49
C GLU A 146 11.04 -2.35 -2.54
N GLY A 147 11.03 -3.01 -3.71
CA GLY A 147 11.53 -2.46 -5.00
C GLY A 147 13.04 -2.45 -5.23
N ILE A 148 13.86 -2.17 -4.23
CA ILE A 148 15.32 -2.27 -4.33
C ILE A 148 15.75 -3.41 -3.43
N THR A 149 16.12 -4.54 -4.03
CA THR A 149 16.61 -5.69 -3.28
C THR A 149 17.95 -5.33 -2.65
N VAL A 150 17.91 -4.73 -1.46
CA VAL A 150 19.04 -4.72 -0.55
C VAL A 150 19.24 -6.18 -0.13
N ILE A 151 20.00 -6.93 -0.95
CA ILE A 151 20.25 -8.36 -0.75
C ILE A 151 20.92 -8.59 0.61
N PHE A 152 21.82 -7.68 0.97
CA PHE A 152 22.51 -7.67 2.25
C PHE A 152 22.78 -6.24 2.69
N ALA A 153 22.53 -6.00 3.97
CA ALA A 153 22.89 -4.79 4.68
C ALA A 153 23.56 -5.21 5.99
N ASP A 154 24.64 -4.52 6.36
CA ASP A 154 25.18 -4.69 7.71
C ASP A 154 24.06 -4.35 8.72
N PRO A 155 23.70 -5.26 9.65
CA PRO A 155 22.66 -5.00 10.66
C PRO A 155 22.87 -3.72 11.45
N LYS A 156 24.13 -3.25 11.57
CA LYS A 156 24.46 -1.97 12.23
C LYS A 156 23.85 -0.75 11.52
N LEU A 157 23.50 -0.87 10.24
CA LEU A 157 22.90 0.18 9.43
C LEU A 157 21.36 0.18 9.51
N ASP A 158 20.77 -0.90 10.02
CA ASP A 158 19.33 -1.02 10.19
C ASP A 158 18.85 -0.09 11.32
N ARG A 159 17.84 0.72 11.02
CA ARG A 159 17.23 1.71 11.92
C ARG A 159 15.75 1.43 12.17
N SER A 160 15.24 0.25 11.81
CA SER A 160 13.84 -0.10 11.98
C SER A 160 13.40 -0.06 13.44
N GLU A 161 14.23 -0.58 14.35
CA GLU A 161 14.01 -0.52 15.79
C GLU A 161 14.08 0.91 16.34
N ASP A 162 14.95 1.75 15.76
CA ASP A 162 15.02 3.17 16.13
C ASP A 162 13.73 3.89 15.74
N VAL A 163 13.14 3.56 14.59
CA VAL A 163 11.85 4.09 14.12
C VAL A 163 10.70 3.64 15.02
N LEU A 164 10.66 2.37 15.40
CA LEU A 164 9.64 1.85 16.33
C LEU A 164 9.67 2.57 17.68
N LYS A 165 10.88 2.80 18.22
CA LYS A 165 11.07 3.57 19.46
C LYS A 165 10.57 5.01 19.33
N GLU A 166 10.87 5.68 18.21
CA GLU A 166 10.38 7.03 17.94
C GLU A 166 8.85 7.08 17.85
N LEU A 167 8.23 6.02 17.33
CA LEU A 167 6.78 5.87 17.27
C LEU A 167 6.14 5.46 18.61
N GLY A 168 6.93 5.15 19.63
CA GLY A 168 6.45 4.67 20.94
C GLY A 168 5.95 3.22 20.91
N VAL A 169 6.31 2.45 19.88
CA VAL A 169 5.92 1.05 19.70
C VAL A 169 7.02 0.16 20.29
N LYS A 170 6.63 -0.77 21.17
CA LYS A 170 7.54 -1.71 21.84
C LYS A 170 7.61 -3.05 21.11
#